data_AF-A0A7S2E0G3-F1
#
_entry.id   AF-A0A7S2E0G3-F1
#
_cell.length_a   1.000
_cell.length_b   1.000
_cell.length_c   1.000
_cell.angle_alpha   90.00
_cell.angle_beta   90.00
_cell.angle_gamma   90.00
#
_symmetry.space_group_name_H-M   'P 1'
#
loop_
_entity.id
_entity.type
_entity.pdbx_description
1 polymer ?
#
loop_
_entity_poly.entity_id
_entity_poly.type
_entity_poly.pdbx_seq_one_letter_code
_entity_poly.pdbx_strand_id
1 'polypeptide(L)'
;QWLDDAKGPAVVLFTDKSSTPPMWKALSREFRGRAALATVLRCDKNGVFKTPLQREYDVRIPAVVRLDPLSEIGKVAEKFEFQLKKDVLNLWMMKVVAQGKKAGPAATFKEWSRQRFEAGDCGPTDSQFCFLWLKAGADQATEEATRQLAHKYRTDPIKMMWANVELSPQLLEAFGLESADASDFFVAFRPKRSRFKVHEGPLRFKELDAFVDGVLNGGPLEGRLKVPKIEL
;
A
#
# COMPACT_ATOMS: atom_id res chain seq x y z
N GLN A 1 13.51 1.14 9.65
CA GLN A 1 12.23 1.48 9.01
C GLN A 1 11.88 0.31 8.10
N TRP A 2 10.74 -0.33 8.37
CA TRP A 2 10.17 -1.33 7.48
C TRP A 2 9.74 -0.66 6.17
N LEU A 3 9.63 -1.41 5.08
CA LEU A 3 9.36 -0.87 3.74
C LEU A 3 8.02 -0.10 3.66
N ASP A 4 7.07 -0.40 4.56
CA ASP A 4 5.72 0.16 4.54
C ASP A 4 5.63 1.61 5.05
N ASP A 5 6.56 2.05 5.91
CA ASP A 5 6.58 3.40 6.48
C ASP A 5 7.43 4.39 5.68
N ALA A 6 8.18 3.90 4.71
CA ALA A 6 9.13 4.71 4.01
C ALA A 6 8.43 5.63 3.00
N LYS A 7 8.75 6.92 3.07
CA LYS A 7 8.26 7.91 2.10
C LYS A 7 8.95 7.71 0.75
N GLY A 8 8.16 7.50 -0.29
CA GLY A 8 8.63 7.33 -1.66
C GLY A 8 8.73 5.87 -2.10
N PRO A 9 9.22 5.61 -3.32
CA PRO A 9 9.30 4.26 -3.88
C PRO A 9 10.28 3.37 -3.10
N ALA A 10 9.96 2.08 -3.00
CA ALA A 10 10.80 1.04 -2.42
C ALA A 10 11.74 0.45 -3.48
N VAL A 11 13.04 0.40 -3.15
CA VAL A 11 14.10 -0.12 -4.01
C VAL A 11 14.97 -1.10 -3.23
N VAL A 12 15.19 -2.28 -3.79
CA VAL A 12 15.91 -3.37 -3.13
C VAL A 12 17.10 -3.80 -3.99
N LEU A 13 18.28 -3.87 -3.36
CA LEU A 13 19.47 -4.48 -3.94
C LEU A 13 19.61 -5.92 -3.48
N PHE A 14 19.65 -6.87 -4.40
CA PHE A 14 19.96 -8.28 -4.15
C PHE A 14 21.44 -8.54 -4.49
N THR A 15 22.20 -9.07 -3.52
CA THR A 15 23.64 -9.24 -3.67
C THR A 15 24.17 -10.48 -2.93
N ASP A 16 25.23 -11.08 -3.48
CA ASP A 16 26.00 -12.17 -2.89
C ASP A 16 26.83 -11.72 -1.69
N LYS A 17 27.02 -10.40 -1.52
CA LYS A 17 27.85 -9.85 -0.47
C LYS A 17 27.24 -10.08 0.91
N SER A 18 28.13 -10.24 1.89
CA SER A 18 27.78 -10.38 3.31
C SER A 18 27.42 -9.06 3.99
N SER A 19 27.63 -7.92 3.32
CA SER A 19 27.34 -6.59 3.84
C SER A 19 26.90 -5.64 2.72
N THR A 20 26.18 -4.58 3.08
CA THR A 20 25.69 -3.59 2.12
C THR A 20 26.84 -2.87 1.43
N PRO A 21 26.92 -2.87 0.08
CA PRO A 21 28.01 -2.20 -0.64
C PRO A 21 28.10 -0.71 -0.31
N PRO A 22 29.32 -0.12 -0.20
CA PRO A 22 29.51 1.30 0.13
C PRO A 22 28.76 2.25 -0.81
N MET A 23 28.70 1.93 -2.11
CA MET A 23 27.93 2.69 -3.10
C MET A 23 26.44 2.74 -2.72
N TRP A 24 25.86 1.62 -2.28
CA TRP A 24 24.45 1.56 -1.89
C TRP A 24 24.18 2.38 -0.61
N LYS A 25 25.12 2.37 0.34
CA LYS A 25 25.04 3.23 1.54
C LYS A 25 25.11 4.73 1.19
N ALA A 26 25.94 5.10 0.22
CA ALA A 26 26.02 6.49 -0.25
C ALA A 26 24.69 6.93 -0.89
N LEU A 27 24.12 6.07 -1.75
CA LEU A 27 22.83 6.31 -2.39
C LEU A 27 21.67 6.39 -1.38
N SER A 28 21.65 5.54 -0.35
CA SER A 28 20.60 5.60 0.67
C SER A 28 20.61 6.90 1.48
N ARG A 29 21.80 7.48 1.69
CA ARG A 29 21.93 8.81 2.32
C ARG A 29 21.46 9.92 1.38
N GLU A 30 21.80 9.86 0.10
CA GLU A 30 21.42 10.85 -0.92
C GLU A 30 19.90 10.89 -1.16
N PHE A 31 19.25 9.73 -1.11
CA PHE A 31 17.81 9.59 -1.33
C PHE A 31 16.97 9.54 -0.05
N ARG A 32 17.56 9.87 1.09
CA ARG A 32 16.86 9.85 2.38
C ARG A 32 15.60 10.71 2.33
N GLY A 33 14.46 10.12 2.67
CA GLY A 33 13.15 10.77 2.66
C GLY A 33 12.52 10.94 1.27
N ARG A 34 13.20 10.49 0.20
CA ARG A 34 12.70 10.50 -1.18
C ARG A 34 12.44 9.10 -1.73
N ALA A 35 13.19 8.10 -1.26
CA ALA A 35 13.01 6.69 -1.58
C ALA A 35 13.44 5.82 -0.40
N ALA A 36 12.87 4.61 -0.33
CA ALA A 36 13.25 3.58 0.62
C ALA A 36 14.26 2.63 -0.03
N LEU A 37 15.45 2.49 0.55
CA LEU A 37 16.46 1.58 0.01
C LEU A 37 16.71 0.43 1.00
N ALA A 38 16.64 -0.79 0.51
CA ALA A 38 16.94 -2.01 1.26
C ALA A 38 17.99 -2.87 0.55
N THR A 39 18.55 -3.84 1.26
CA THR A 39 19.52 -4.80 0.70
C THR A 39 19.19 -6.20 1.18
N VAL A 40 19.12 -7.15 0.25
CA VAL A 40 19.11 -8.58 0.54
C VAL A 40 20.53 -9.10 0.34
N LEU A 41 21.12 -9.57 1.44
CA LEU A 41 22.51 -10.02 1.52
C LEU A 41 22.60 -11.53 1.36
N ARG A 42 23.81 -12.02 1.04
CA ARG A 42 24.13 -13.46 0.93
C ARG A 42 23.19 -14.21 -0.02
N CYS A 43 22.73 -13.54 -1.06
CA CYS A 43 21.98 -14.17 -2.14
C CYS A 43 22.87 -15.20 -2.88
N ASP A 44 22.30 -16.33 -3.29
CA ASP A 44 23.05 -17.30 -4.08
C ASP A 44 23.22 -16.80 -5.52
N LYS A 45 24.48 -16.60 -5.92
CA LYS A 45 24.87 -16.14 -7.25
C LYS A 45 24.70 -17.21 -8.32
N ASN A 46 24.87 -18.47 -7.94
CA ASN A 46 24.83 -19.59 -8.85
C ASN A 46 23.39 -20.11 -9.07
N GLY A 47 22.45 -19.69 -8.21
CA GLY A 47 21.03 -19.97 -8.36
C GLY A 47 20.63 -21.41 -7.99
N VAL A 48 21.52 -22.17 -7.36
CA VAL A 48 21.30 -23.57 -6.93
C VAL A 48 20.46 -23.61 -5.66
N PHE A 49 20.74 -22.71 -4.72
CA PHE A 49 20.03 -22.53 -3.45
C PHE A 49 19.58 -21.08 -3.32
N LYS A 50 18.76 -20.59 -4.27
CA LYS A 50 18.12 -19.27 -4.15
C LYS A 50 17.50 -19.14 -2.75
N THR A 51 17.79 -18.04 -2.06
CA THR A 51 17.12 -17.67 -0.81
C THR A 51 15.60 -17.50 -1.03
N PRO A 52 14.75 -17.58 0.02
CA PRO A 52 13.31 -17.38 -0.13
C PRO A 52 12.96 -16.10 -0.91
N LEU A 53 13.59 -14.98 -0.55
CA LEU A 53 13.42 -13.69 -1.24
C LEU A 53 13.93 -13.71 -2.69
N GLN A 54 15.01 -14.43 -3.01
CA GLN A 54 15.43 -14.54 -4.42
C GLN A 54 14.45 -15.34 -5.29
N ARG A 55 13.76 -16.33 -4.71
CA ARG A 55 12.73 -17.11 -5.41
C ARG A 55 11.47 -16.28 -5.60
N GLU A 56 11.02 -15.63 -4.53
CA GLU A 56 9.80 -14.81 -4.51
C GLU A 56 9.86 -13.68 -5.55
N TYR A 57 10.99 -12.99 -5.67
CA TYR A 57 11.15 -11.86 -6.59
C TYR A 57 11.71 -12.25 -7.97
N ASP A 58 12.01 -13.54 -8.19
CA ASP A 58 12.69 -14.12 -9.35
C ASP A 58 13.81 -13.22 -9.94
N VAL A 59 14.87 -13.03 -9.15
CA VAL A 59 16.01 -12.18 -9.51
C VAL A 59 17.30 -12.98 -9.70
N ARG A 60 18.09 -12.59 -10.71
CA ARG A 60 19.48 -13.03 -10.87
C ARG A 60 20.40 -11.95 -10.32
N ILE A 61 21.33 -12.30 -9.45
CA ILE A 61 22.17 -11.32 -8.75
C ILE A 61 23.49 -11.03 -9.47
N PRO A 62 24.06 -9.82 -9.32
CA PRO A 62 23.50 -8.68 -8.57
C PRO A 62 22.33 -8.04 -9.33
N ALA A 63 21.26 -7.72 -8.60
CA ALA A 63 20.07 -7.07 -9.18
C ALA A 63 19.59 -5.94 -8.28
N VAL A 64 19.16 -4.85 -8.91
CA VAL A 64 18.42 -3.77 -8.24
C VAL A 64 17.01 -3.78 -8.79
N VAL A 65 16.02 -3.80 -7.90
CA VAL A 65 14.61 -3.83 -8.28
C VAL A 65 13.85 -2.73 -7.55
N ARG A 66 12.88 -2.14 -8.26
CA ARG A 66 11.84 -1.32 -7.66
C ARG A 66 10.65 -2.22 -7.34
N LEU A 67 10.13 -2.11 -6.13
CA LEU A 67 8.91 -2.82 -5.74
C LEU A 67 7.69 -1.97 -6.08
N ASP A 68 6.61 -2.64 -6.46
CA ASP A 68 5.32 -1.99 -6.70
C ASP A 68 4.62 -1.73 -5.36
N PRO A 69 4.27 -0.46 -5.04
CA PRO A 69 3.46 -0.19 -3.87
C PRO A 69 1.95 -0.43 -4.09
N LEU A 70 1.47 -0.65 -5.33
CA LEU A 70 0.05 -0.54 -5.69
C LEU A 70 -0.54 -1.80 -6.34
N SER A 71 0.15 -2.42 -7.30
CA SER A 71 -0.44 -3.50 -8.10
C SER A 71 -0.53 -4.81 -7.30
N GLU A 72 0.62 -5.42 -7.02
CA GLU A 72 0.74 -6.59 -6.14
C GLU A 72 1.81 -6.27 -5.10
N ILE A 73 1.40 -6.09 -3.82
CA ILE A 73 2.32 -5.69 -2.75
C ILE A 73 3.49 -6.67 -2.73
N GLY A 74 4.70 -6.14 -2.84
CA GLY A 74 5.92 -6.95 -2.82
C GLY A 74 6.31 -7.57 -4.17
N LYS A 75 5.64 -7.31 -5.29
CA LYS A 75 6.17 -7.72 -6.60
C LYS A 75 7.11 -6.69 -7.23
N VAL A 76 7.96 -7.18 -8.13
CA VAL A 76 8.93 -6.35 -8.86
C VAL A 76 8.20 -5.50 -9.91
N ALA A 77 8.15 -4.19 -9.69
CA ALA A 77 7.60 -3.24 -10.64
C ALA A 77 8.57 -2.93 -11.79
N GLU A 78 9.88 -2.90 -11.49
CA GLU A 78 10.91 -2.60 -12.48
C GLU A 78 12.23 -3.24 -12.04
N LYS A 79 12.91 -3.94 -12.96
CA LYS A 79 14.28 -4.41 -12.78
C LYS A 79 15.24 -3.40 -13.39
N PHE A 80 16.32 -3.07 -12.69
CA PHE A 80 17.40 -2.26 -13.26
C PHE A 80 18.30 -3.14 -14.13
N GLU A 81 18.34 -2.85 -15.43
CA GLU A 81 19.02 -3.71 -16.42
C GLU A 81 20.39 -3.17 -16.86
N PHE A 82 20.76 -1.97 -16.40
CA PHE A 82 22.01 -1.33 -16.79
C PHE A 82 23.18 -1.75 -15.90
N GLN A 83 24.39 -1.32 -16.27
CA GLN A 83 25.58 -1.51 -15.43
C GLN A 83 25.40 -0.82 -14.07
N LEU A 84 25.75 -1.52 -12.99
CA LEU A 84 25.70 -1.02 -11.61
C LEU A 84 26.81 0.00 -11.34
N LYS A 85 26.70 1.17 -11.98
CA LYS A 85 27.54 2.36 -11.75
C LYS A 85 26.71 3.41 -11.01
N LYS A 86 27.37 4.16 -10.12
CA LYS A 86 26.72 5.14 -9.25
C LYS A 86 25.87 6.15 -10.05
N ASP A 87 26.41 6.72 -11.12
CA ASP A 87 25.74 7.78 -11.87
C ASP A 87 24.50 7.26 -12.62
N VAL A 88 24.58 6.05 -13.17
CA VAL A 88 23.46 5.39 -13.85
C VAL A 88 22.36 5.02 -12.85
N LEU A 89 22.74 4.49 -11.69
CA LEU A 89 21.80 4.21 -10.60
C LEU A 89 21.16 5.49 -10.07
N ASN A 90 21.91 6.59 -9.96
CA ASN A 90 21.37 7.87 -9.52
C ASN A 90 20.28 8.38 -10.48
N LEU A 91 20.58 8.40 -11.78
CA LEU A 91 19.62 8.78 -12.82
C LEU A 91 18.36 7.91 -12.79
N TRP A 92 18.53 6.59 -12.67
CA TRP A 92 17.42 5.66 -12.58
C TRP A 92 16.58 5.90 -11.31
N MET A 93 17.20 6.11 -10.15
CA MET A 93 16.48 6.44 -8.93
C MET A 93 15.76 7.80 -9.00
N MET A 94 16.34 8.79 -9.67
CA MET A 94 15.65 10.06 -9.92
C MET A 94 14.39 9.86 -10.76
N LYS A 95 14.45 9.05 -11.83
CA LYS A 95 13.28 8.62 -12.61
C LYS A 95 12.25 7.94 -11.71
N VAL A 96 12.68 6.96 -10.92
CA VAL A 96 11.81 6.18 -10.01
C VAL A 96 11.10 7.08 -9.00
N VAL A 97 11.82 8.04 -8.39
CA VAL A 97 11.22 9.04 -7.48
C VAL A 97 10.23 9.94 -8.22
N ALA A 98 10.55 10.39 -9.43
CA ALA A 98 9.66 11.24 -10.23
C ALA A 98 8.37 10.50 -10.62
N GLN A 99 8.47 9.22 -10.99
CA GLN A 99 7.31 8.37 -11.26
C GLN A 99 6.47 8.13 -10.00
N GLY A 100 7.11 7.90 -8.84
CA GLY A 100 6.43 7.79 -7.55
C GLY A 100 5.65 9.05 -7.19
N LYS A 101 6.16 10.25 -7.52
CA LYS A 101 5.41 11.50 -7.34
C LYS A 101 4.21 11.64 -8.29
N LYS A 102 4.33 11.16 -9.54
CA LYS A 102 3.23 11.17 -10.52
C LYS A 102 2.08 10.23 -10.16
N ALA A 103 2.37 9.15 -9.42
CA ALA A 103 1.35 8.21 -8.96
C ALA A 103 0.40 8.81 -7.90
N GLY A 104 0.68 10.00 -7.39
CA GLY A 104 -0.14 10.70 -6.40
C GLY A 104 -0.03 10.09 -4.99
N PRO A 105 -0.32 10.86 -3.94
CA PRO A 105 -0.43 10.33 -2.57
C PRO A 105 -1.63 9.39 -2.36
N ALA A 106 -2.58 9.39 -3.30
CA ALA A 106 -3.96 8.90 -3.17
C ALA A 106 -4.19 7.46 -3.67
N ALA A 107 -3.31 6.95 -4.52
CA ALA A 107 -3.51 5.68 -5.22
C ALA A 107 -3.14 4.43 -4.42
N THR A 108 -3.06 4.49 -3.09
CA THR A 108 -2.34 3.49 -2.33
C THR A 108 -3.24 2.50 -1.62
N PHE A 109 -3.42 1.29 -2.16
CA PHE A 109 -4.02 0.15 -1.46
C PHE A 109 -3.11 -0.31 -0.30
N LYS A 110 -3.18 0.42 0.81
CA LYS A 110 -2.32 0.25 1.97
C LYS A 110 -3.14 -0.14 3.18
N GLU A 111 -2.47 -0.81 4.11
CA GLU A 111 -3.04 -1.03 5.43
C GLU A 111 -3.30 0.31 6.12
N TRP A 112 -4.48 0.45 6.70
CA TRP A 112 -4.87 1.55 7.56
C TRP A 112 -4.36 1.28 8.98
N SER A 113 -3.04 1.35 9.13
CA SER A 113 -2.39 1.13 10.42
C SER A 113 -2.53 2.33 11.35
N ARG A 114 -2.35 2.09 12.66
CA ARG A 114 -2.29 3.13 13.69
C ARG A 114 -1.39 4.30 13.31
N GLN A 115 -0.20 4.03 12.79
CA GLN A 115 0.76 5.06 12.40
C GLN A 115 0.25 5.96 11.27
N ARG A 116 -0.50 5.41 10.31
CA ARG A 116 -1.12 6.20 9.22
C ARG A 116 -2.25 7.05 9.74
N PHE A 117 -3.09 6.48 10.60
CA PHE A 117 -4.17 7.22 11.24
C PHE A 117 -3.64 8.39 12.07
N GLU A 118 -2.58 8.17 12.86
CA GLU A 118 -1.89 9.22 13.61
C GLU A 118 -1.22 10.26 12.70
N ALA A 119 -0.75 9.85 11.51
CA ALA A 119 -0.24 10.75 10.47
C ALA A 119 -1.35 11.55 9.74
N GLY A 120 -2.62 11.27 10.03
CA GLY A 120 -3.78 11.97 9.49
C GLY A 120 -4.44 11.28 8.29
N ASP A 121 -3.98 10.10 7.87
CA ASP A 121 -4.64 9.34 6.81
C ASP A 121 -5.93 8.72 7.32
N CYS A 122 -7.06 9.15 6.74
CA CYS A 122 -8.39 8.75 7.19
C CYS A 122 -8.66 9.07 8.68
N GLY A 123 -7.89 10.00 9.25
CA GLY A 123 -8.04 10.49 10.61
C GLY A 123 -9.04 11.66 10.72
N PRO A 124 -9.38 12.12 11.93
CA PRO A 124 -10.42 13.15 12.14
C PRO A 124 -10.22 14.47 11.39
N THR A 125 -8.99 14.78 10.98
CA THR A 125 -8.65 15.99 10.23
C THR A 125 -8.78 15.83 8.71
N ASP A 126 -8.91 14.60 8.21
CA ASP A 126 -8.93 14.29 6.79
C ASP A 126 -10.29 14.60 6.15
N SER A 127 -10.28 15.48 5.15
CA SER A 127 -11.47 15.90 4.43
C SER A 127 -11.82 15.02 3.23
N GLN A 128 -10.89 14.17 2.80
CA GLN A 128 -11.05 13.29 1.64
C GLN A 128 -11.98 12.10 1.97
N PHE A 129 -12.48 11.43 0.93
CA PHE A 129 -13.15 10.16 1.11
C PHE A 129 -12.12 9.05 1.31
N CYS A 130 -12.40 8.18 2.26
CA CYS A 130 -11.64 6.98 2.55
C CYS A 130 -12.51 5.77 2.29
N PHE A 131 -12.15 4.98 1.29
CA PHE A 131 -12.76 3.69 1.02
C PHE A 131 -11.94 2.63 1.74
N LEU A 132 -12.57 1.96 2.69
CA LEU A 132 -11.94 1.04 3.64
C LEU A 132 -12.47 -0.36 3.39
N TRP A 133 -11.57 -1.30 3.09
CA TRP A 133 -11.87 -2.73 3.17
C TRP A 133 -11.54 -3.24 4.57
N LEU A 134 -12.57 -3.50 5.36
CA LEU A 134 -12.47 -4.13 6.67
C LEU A 134 -12.42 -5.65 6.46
N LYS A 135 -11.21 -6.20 6.58
CA LYS A 135 -10.86 -7.57 6.20
C LYS A 135 -10.92 -8.48 7.42
N ALA A 136 -11.84 -9.44 7.42
CA ALA A 136 -11.99 -10.49 8.44
C ALA A 136 -11.31 -11.81 8.03
N GLY A 137 -10.90 -11.95 6.77
CA GLY A 137 -10.18 -13.13 6.28
C GLY A 137 -9.40 -12.89 4.99
N ALA A 138 -8.73 -13.91 4.46
CA ALA A 138 -7.93 -13.79 3.24
C ALA A 138 -8.73 -14.10 1.96
N ASP A 139 -9.71 -13.25 1.60
CA ASP A 139 -10.37 -13.36 0.29
C ASP A 139 -9.55 -12.69 -0.82
N GLN A 140 -8.91 -13.51 -1.66
CA GLN A 140 -8.11 -13.05 -2.79
C GLN A 140 -8.93 -12.31 -3.85
N ALA A 141 -10.20 -12.68 -4.05
CA ALA A 141 -11.03 -12.06 -5.08
C ALA A 141 -11.41 -10.63 -4.70
N THR A 142 -11.77 -10.41 -3.44
CA THR A 142 -12.05 -9.08 -2.89
C THR A 142 -10.79 -8.22 -2.85
N GLU A 143 -9.64 -8.80 -2.49
CA GLU A 143 -8.37 -8.09 -2.51
C GLU A 143 -8.04 -7.57 -3.92
N GLU A 144 -8.12 -8.44 -4.92
CA GLU A 144 -7.87 -8.09 -6.31
C GLU A 144 -8.86 -7.03 -6.82
N ALA A 145 -10.14 -7.15 -6.49
CA ALA A 145 -11.15 -6.15 -6.83
C ALA A 145 -10.81 -4.78 -6.23
N THR A 146 -10.41 -4.74 -4.96
CA THR A 146 -10.08 -3.48 -4.27
C THR A 146 -8.78 -2.85 -4.81
N ARG A 147 -7.81 -3.69 -5.22
CA ARG A 147 -6.60 -3.24 -5.94
C ARG A 147 -6.93 -2.60 -7.28
N GLN A 148 -7.83 -3.21 -8.06
CA GLN A 148 -8.28 -2.65 -9.32
C GLN A 148 -8.97 -1.30 -9.14
N LEU A 149 -9.77 -1.11 -8.08
CA LEU A 149 -10.35 0.18 -7.74
C LEU A 149 -9.28 1.21 -7.36
N ALA A 150 -8.32 0.84 -6.51
CA ALA A 150 -7.21 1.72 -6.15
C ALA A 150 -6.44 2.20 -7.40
N HIS A 151 -6.26 1.31 -8.39
CA HIS A 151 -5.66 1.67 -9.67
C HIS A 151 -6.57 2.56 -10.53
N LYS A 152 -7.88 2.28 -10.63
CA LYS A 152 -8.84 3.10 -11.40
C LYS A 152 -8.87 4.53 -10.87
N TYR A 153 -9.02 4.70 -9.56
CA TYR A 153 -9.19 6.00 -8.91
C TYR A 153 -7.88 6.65 -8.44
N ARG A 154 -6.74 6.22 -8.99
CA ARG A 154 -5.41 6.69 -8.57
C ARG A 154 -5.19 8.20 -8.73
N THR A 155 -5.95 8.82 -9.63
CA THR A 155 -5.90 10.26 -9.93
C THR A 155 -6.91 11.07 -9.13
N ASP A 156 -7.86 10.41 -8.48
CA ASP A 156 -8.93 11.04 -7.72
C ASP A 156 -8.48 11.40 -6.30
N PRO A 157 -9.06 12.44 -5.69
CA PRO A 157 -8.70 12.88 -4.34
C PRO A 157 -9.33 11.99 -3.25
N ILE A 158 -9.17 10.67 -3.37
CA ILE A 158 -9.72 9.65 -2.47
C ILE A 158 -8.60 8.75 -1.95
N LYS A 159 -8.86 8.00 -0.88
CA LYS A 159 -7.92 7.01 -0.34
C LYS A 159 -8.57 5.64 -0.34
N MET A 160 -7.85 4.63 -0.82
CA MET A 160 -8.30 3.24 -0.82
C MET A 160 -7.43 2.46 0.16
N MET A 161 -7.97 1.96 1.27
CA MET A 161 -7.16 1.31 2.33
C MET A 161 -7.83 0.03 2.82
N TRP A 162 -7.09 -0.81 3.52
CA TRP A 162 -7.63 -2.01 4.16
C TRP A 162 -7.24 -2.06 5.64
N ALA A 163 -8.04 -2.69 6.49
CA ALA A 163 -7.73 -2.91 7.89
C ALA A 163 -8.13 -4.33 8.30
N ASN A 164 -7.28 -5.02 9.05
CA ASN A 164 -7.60 -6.35 9.56
C ASN A 164 -8.49 -6.24 10.82
N VAL A 165 -9.74 -6.68 10.73
CA VAL A 165 -10.68 -6.61 11.86
C VAL A 165 -10.48 -7.71 12.90
N GLU A 166 -9.77 -8.79 12.56
CA GLU A 166 -9.37 -9.81 13.56
C GLU A 166 -8.34 -9.23 14.55
N LEU A 167 -7.44 -8.37 14.06
CA LEU A 167 -6.44 -7.68 14.88
C LEU A 167 -6.99 -6.43 15.57
N SER A 168 -8.09 -5.86 15.04
CA SER A 168 -8.68 -4.61 15.51
C SER A 168 -10.21 -4.69 15.54
N PRO A 169 -10.80 -5.52 16.42
CA PRO A 169 -12.25 -5.76 16.45
C PRO A 169 -13.06 -4.50 16.80
N GLN A 170 -12.46 -3.54 17.51
CA GLN A 170 -13.05 -2.23 17.83
C GLN A 170 -13.45 -1.43 16.58
N LEU A 171 -12.86 -1.73 15.42
CA LEU A 171 -13.27 -1.12 14.14
C LEU A 171 -14.72 -1.47 13.78
N LEU A 172 -15.14 -2.72 14.02
CA LEU A 172 -16.50 -3.16 13.74
C LEU A 172 -17.48 -2.40 14.63
N GLU A 173 -17.16 -2.21 15.91
CA GLU A 173 -17.95 -1.38 16.83
C GLU A 173 -18.05 0.07 16.34
N ALA A 174 -16.94 0.67 15.91
CA ALA A 174 -16.93 2.04 15.43
C ALA A 174 -17.90 2.29 14.26
N PHE A 175 -18.03 1.32 13.35
CA PHE A 175 -18.96 1.34 12.22
C PHE A 175 -20.31 0.67 12.50
N GLY A 176 -20.52 0.14 13.70
CA GLY A 176 -21.76 -0.53 14.08
C GLY A 176 -22.02 -1.86 13.38
N LEU A 177 -20.95 -2.60 13.07
CA LEU A 177 -20.94 -3.87 12.34
C LEU A 177 -20.76 -5.10 13.25
N GLU A 178 -20.99 -4.94 14.55
CA GLU A 178 -20.75 -5.96 15.59
C GLU A 178 -21.53 -7.27 15.38
N SER A 179 -22.68 -7.22 14.71
CA SER A 179 -23.58 -8.36 14.56
C SER A 179 -23.22 -9.32 13.41
N ALA A 180 -22.11 -9.08 12.73
CA ALA A 180 -21.75 -9.81 11.53
C ALA A 180 -20.39 -10.48 11.72
N ASP A 181 -20.43 -11.62 12.43
CA ASP A 181 -19.25 -12.42 12.70
C ASP A 181 -18.58 -12.86 11.37
N ALA A 182 -17.28 -12.57 11.27
CA ALA A 182 -16.36 -13.03 10.22
C ALA A 182 -16.64 -12.59 8.77
N SER A 183 -17.37 -11.49 8.55
CA SER A 183 -17.60 -10.96 7.20
C SER A 183 -16.65 -9.81 6.85
N ASP A 184 -16.24 -9.76 5.59
CA ASP A 184 -15.55 -8.60 5.03
C ASP A 184 -16.55 -7.48 4.76
N PHE A 185 -16.15 -6.24 5.01
CA PHE A 185 -16.96 -5.05 4.71
C PHE A 185 -16.19 -4.08 3.84
N PHE A 186 -16.90 -3.39 2.95
CA PHE A 186 -16.37 -2.25 2.23
C PHE A 186 -17.12 -1.00 2.63
N VAL A 187 -16.40 0.00 3.13
CA VAL A 187 -16.97 1.18 3.77
C VAL A 187 -16.45 2.44 3.09
N ALA A 188 -17.37 3.28 2.63
CA ALA A 188 -17.06 4.66 2.29
C ALA A 188 -17.13 5.53 3.55
N PHE A 189 -16.01 6.09 3.96
CA PHE A 189 -15.87 6.86 5.18
C PHE A 189 -15.44 8.30 4.89
N ARG A 190 -16.06 9.26 5.59
CA ARG A 190 -15.66 10.67 5.57
C ARG A 190 -15.24 11.10 6.97
N PRO A 191 -13.94 10.97 7.31
CA PRO A 191 -13.42 11.12 8.66
C PRO A 191 -13.79 12.43 9.35
N LYS A 192 -13.52 13.56 8.68
CA LYS A 192 -13.82 14.91 9.23
C LYS A 192 -15.29 15.15 9.55
N ARG A 193 -16.21 14.37 8.96
CA ARG A 193 -17.65 14.46 9.25
C ARG A 193 -18.14 13.31 10.13
N SER A 194 -17.31 12.31 10.42
CA SER A 194 -17.67 11.07 11.11
C SER A 194 -18.89 10.37 10.49
N ARG A 195 -19.03 10.46 9.16
CA ARG A 195 -20.12 9.83 8.39
C ARG A 195 -19.56 8.70 7.56
N PHE A 196 -20.34 7.65 7.38
CA PHE A 196 -19.96 6.52 6.54
C PHE A 196 -21.15 5.91 5.81
N LYS A 197 -20.86 5.07 4.83
CA LYS A 197 -21.81 4.19 4.15
C LYS A 197 -21.15 2.84 3.97
N VAL A 198 -21.88 1.78 4.26
CA VAL A 198 -21.42 0.40 4.03
C VAL A 198 -21.93 -0.03 2.67
N HIS A 199 -21.08 -0.69 1.89
CA HIS A 199 -21.50 -1.33 0.65
C HIS A 199 -22.37 -2.53 0.97
N GLU A 200 -23.49 -2.64 0.27
CA GLU A 200 -24.40 -3.77 0.37
C GLU A 200 -24.27 -4.64 -0.87
N GLY A 201 -23.95 -5.92 -0.66
CA GLY A 201 -23.85 -6.91 -1.72
C GLY A 201 -22.44 -7.45 -1.95
N PRO A 202 -22.20 -8.10 -3.10
CA PRO A 202 -20.94 -8.77 -3.38
C PRO A 202 -19.74 -7.80 -3.44
N LEU A 203 -18.61 -8.22 -2.88
CA LEU A 203 -17.35 -7.48 -2.90
C LEU A 203 -16.54 -7.76 -4.18
N ARG A 204 -17.19 -7.58 -5.33
CA ARG A 204 -16.60 -7.77 -6.66
C ARG A 204 -16.36 -6.41 -7.32
N PHE A 205 -15.41 -6.35 -8.24
CA PHE A 205 -14.96 -5.08 -8.84
C PHE A 205 -16.11 -4.23 -9.35
N LYS A 206 -17.03 -4.79 -10.15
CA LYS A 206 -18.13 -4.04 -10.77
C LYS A 206 -19.08 -3.41 -9.75
N GLU A 207 -19.41 -4.16 -8.69
CA GLU A 207 -20.32 -3.74 -7.62
C GLU A 207 -19.66 -2.67 -6.75
N LEU A 208 -18.40 -2.88 -6.38
CA LEU A 208 -17.62 -1.91 -5.61
C LEU A 208 -17.35 -0.63 -6.42
N ASP A 209 -17.13 -0.75 -7.73
CA ASP A 209 -16.92 0.38 -8.64
C ASP A 209 -18.16 1.27 -8.70
N ALA A 210 -19.33 0.65 -8.89
CA ALA A 210 -20.61 1.36 -8.87
C ALA A 210 -20.88 2.04 -7.51
N PHE A 211 -20.47 1.41 -6.41
CA PHE A 211 -20.59 1.98 -5.08
C PHE A 211 -19.67 3.20 -4.90
N VAL A 212 -18.39 3.10 -5.30
CA VAL A 212 -17.44 4.22 -5.24
C VAL A 212 -17.94 5.38 -6.09
N ASP A 213 -18.29 5.14 -7.35
CA ASP A 213 -18.84 6.18 -8.25
C ASP A 213 -20.12 6.80 -7.66
N GLY A 214 -21.01 5.99 -7.08
CA GLY A 214 -22.23 6.49 -6.44
C GLY A 214 -21.95 7.43 -5.27
N VAL A 215 -20.96 7.12 -4.43
CA VAL A 215 -20.56 7.98 -3.31
C VAL A 215 -19.89 9.26 -3.81
N LEU A 216 -19.00 9.18 -4.80
CA LEU A 216 -18.31 10.34 -5.35
C LEU A 216 -19.24 11.29 -6.10
N ASN A 217 -20.30 10.77 -6.71
CA ASN A 217 -21.35 11.54 -7.36
C ASN A 217 -22.42 12.10 -6.38
N GLY A 218 -22.14 12.11 -5.07
CA GLY A 218 -22.98 12.76 -4.07
C GLY A 218 -23.97 11.85 -3.35
N GLY A 219 -23.80 10.52 -3.45
CA GLY A 219 -24.58 9.56 -2.67
C GLY A 219 -24.53 9.85 -1.16
N PRO A 220 -25.65 9.70 -0.44
CA PRO A 220 -25.71 10.03 0.99
C PRO A 220 -24.87 9.05 1.82
N LEU A 221 -24.17 9.58 2.83
CA LEU A 221 -23.54 8.79 3.90
C LEU A 221 -24.49 8.74 5.09
N GLU A 222 -25.22 7.64 5.22
CA GLU A 222 -26.30 7.45 6.18
C GLU A 222 -25.79 7.16 7.59
N GLY A 223 -24.71 6.39 7.70
CA GLY A 223 -24.09 5.99 8.96
C GLY A 223 -23.38 7.16 9.64
N ARG A 224 -23.39 7.14 10.99
CA ARG A 224 -22.57 8.00 11.84
C ARG A 224 -21.73 7.10 12.73
N LEU A 225 -20.44 7.43 12.84
CA LEU A 225 -19.51 6.70 13.70
C LEU A 225 -20.10 6.58 15.12
N LYS A 226 -20.13 5.36 15.68
CA LYS A 226 -20.69 5.10 17.02
C LYS A 226 -19.78 5.59 18.13
N VAL A 227 -18.46 5.53 17.89
CA VAL A 227 -17.43 5.96 18.83
C VAL A 227 -16.97 7.38 18.51
N PRO A 228 -16.53 8.17 19.51
CA PRO A 228 -16.00 9.52 19.27
C PRO A 228 -14.63 9.50 18.57
N LYS A 229 -13.87 8.41 18.74
CA LYS A 229 -12.55 8.22 18.16
C LYS A 229 -12.35 6.74 17.82
N ILE A 230 -11.80 6.48 16.64
CA ILE A 230 -11.41 5.15 16.18
C ILE A 230 -10.05 4.81 16.81
N GLU A 231 -9.93 3.59 17.31
CA GLU A 231 -8.69 2.99 17.79
C GLU A 231 -8.23 1.91 16.80
N LEU A 232 -6.95 1.95 16.45
CA LEU A 232 -6.23 1.11 15.48
C LEU A 232 -4.93 0.61 16.09
#